data_AF-A0A959AB76-F1
#
_entry.id   AF-A0A959AB76-F1
#
_cell.length_a   1.000
_cell.length_b   1.000
_cell.length_c   1.000
_cell.angle_alpha   90.00
_cell.angle_beta   90.00
_cell.angle_gamma   90.00
#
_symmetry.space_group_name_H-M   'P 1'
#
loop_
_entity.id
_entity.type
_entity.pdbx_description
1 polymer ?
#
loop_
_entity_poly.entity_id
_entity_poly.type
_entity_poly.pdbx_seq_one_letter_code
_entity_poly.pdbx_strand_id
1 'polypeptide(L)' 'MSVDFYEALGQFNSYIVGLEEYDPERVLYLAVPKGIYSTFFQKPGIQLIVKRNNLRFIVYNHQSKAIEEWIK' A
#
# COMPACT_ATOMS: atom_id res chain seq x y z
N MET A 1 -12.54 1.70 -7.01
CA MET A 1 -11.59 0.73 -6.44
C MET A 1 -10.50 0.28 -7.40
N SER A 2 -10.79 -0.26 -8.60
CA SER A 2 -9.72 -0.64 -9.53
C SER A 2 -8.98 0.57 -10.10
N VAL A 3 -9.70 1.62 -10.53
CA VAL A 3 -9.10 2.86 -11.05
C VAL A 3 -8.28 3.56 -9.95
N ASP A 4 -8.89 3.82 -8.78
CA ASP A 4 -8.20 4.42 -7.63
C ASP A 4 -6.94 3.66 -7.20
N PHE A 5 -6.92 2.32 -7.33
CA PHE A 5 -5.75 1.52 -7.02
C PHE A 5 -4.61 1.74 -8.00
N TYR A 6 -4.87 1.77 -9.31
CA TYR A 6 -3.82 2.01 -10.30
C TYR A 6 -3.30 3.44 -10.24
N GLU A 7 -4.15 4.41 -9.92
CA GLU A 7 -3.73 5.80 -9.66
C GLU A 7 -2.86 5.89 -8.41
N ALA A 8 -3.28 5.27 -7.29
CA ALA A 8 -2.50 5.21 -6.07
C ALA A 8 -1.15 4.50 -6.28
N LEU A 9 -1.11 3.45 -7.11
CA LEU A 9 0.12 2.76 -7.47
C LEU A 9 1.05 3.66 -8.30
N GLY A 10 0.50 4.45 -9.22
CA GLY A 10 1.25 5.46 -9.97
C GLY A 10 1.88 6.51 -9.04
N GLN A 11 1.08 7.06 -8.11
CA GLN A 11 1.57 8.01 -7.12
C GLN A 11 2.63 7.39 -6.20
N PHE A 12 2.42 6.16 -5.72
CA PHE A 12 3.36 5.43 -4.88
C PHE A 12 4.73 5.32 -5.55
N ASN A 13 4.78 4.99 -6.84
CA ASN A 13 6.03 4.92 -7.58
C ASN A 13 6.71 6.29 -7.71
N SER A 14 5.95 7.37 -7.97
CA SER A 14 6.51 8.73 -7.99
C SER A 14 7.11 9.14 -6.65
N TYR A 15 6.48 8.77 -5.53
CA TYR A 15 7.01 9.05 -4.20
C TYR A 15 8.27 8.24 -3.89
N ILE A 16 8.35 6.98 -4.29
CA ILE A 16 9.59 6.19 -4.13
C ILE A 16 10.75 6.89 -4.83
N VAL A 17 10.57 7.29 -6.10
CA VAL A 17 11.61 7.98 -6.86
C VAL A 17 12.05 9.27 -6.18
N GLY A 18 11.10 10.05 -5.65
CA GLY A 18 11.45 11.23 -4.86
C GLY A 18 12.20 10.89 -3.58
N LEU A 19 11.75 9.88 -2.82
CA LEU A 19 12.42 9.47 -1.59
C LEU A 19 13.82 8.94 -1.83
N GLU A 20 14.07 8.23 -2.93
CA GLU A 20 15.42 7.78 -3.31
C GLU A 20 16.42 8.95 -3.43
N GLU A 21 15.95 10.12 -3.86
CA GLU A 21 16.78 11.32 -3.99
C GLU A 21 16.89 12.12 -2.68
N TYR A 22 15.78 12.31 -1.95
CA TYR A 22 15.71 13.26 -0.83
C TYR A 22 15.81 12.61 0.56
N ASP A 23 15.42 11.34 0.72
CA ASP A 23 15.51 10.59 1.98
C ASP A 23 15.47 9.07 1.73
N PRO A 24 16.59 8.49 1.27
CA PRO A 24 16.63 7.10 0.78
C PRO A 24 16.42 6.05 1.87
N GLU A 25 16.56 6.41 3.15
CA GLU A 25 16.30 5.51 4.27
C GLU A 25 14.80 5.43 4.62
N ARG A 26 13.98 6.33 4.07
CA ARG A 26 12.56 6.41 4.38
C ARG A 26 11.78 5.29 3.72
N VAL A 27 11.19 4.44 4.56
CA VAL A 27 10.30 3.37 4.10
C VAL A 27 8.90 3.91 3.84
N LEU A 28 8.43 3.77 2.59
CA LEU A 28 7.06 4.10 2.21
C LEU A 28 6.11 2.92 2.47
N TYR A 29 4.97 3.22 3.10
CA TYR A 29 3.87 2.29 3.33
C TYR A 29 2.57 2.84 2.75
N LEU A 30 1.76 1.96 2.15
CA LEU A 30 0.41 2.29 1.73
C LEU A 30 -0.58 2.02 2.88
N ALA A 31 -1.22 3.06 3.39
CA ALA A 31 -2.24 2.92 4.42
C ALA A 31 -3.57 2.48 3.80
N VAL A 32 -4.12 1.35 4.24
CA VAL A 32 -5.35 0.77 3.69
C VAL A 32 -6.29 0.29 4.80
N PRO A 33 -7.62 0.43 4.63
CA PRO A 33 -8.59 -0.12 5.57
C PRO A 33 -8.51 -1.65 5.63
N LYS A 34 -8.72 -2.23 6.82
CA LYS A 34 -8.77 -3.70 7.02
C LYS A 34 -9.70 -4.39 6.04
N GLY A 35 -10.91 -3.87 5.86
CA GLY A 35 -11.90 -4.46 4.95
C GLY A 35 -11.46 -4.47 3.48
N ILE A 36 -10.65 -3.48 3.07
CA ILE A 36 -10.11 -3.41 1.69
C ILE A 36 -8.91 -4.36 1.57
N TYR A 37 -8.06 -4.42 2.59
CA TYR A 37 -6.93 -5.36 2.62
C TYR A 37 -7.39 -6.82 2.55
N SER A 38 -8.41 -7.19 3.33
CA SER A 38 -8.93 -8.56 3.41
C SER A 38 -9.75 -9.00 2.19
N THR A 39 -10.12 -8.08 1.30
CA THR A 39 -10.96 -8.38 0.12
C THR A 39 -10.24 -8.09 -1.19
N PHE A 40 -9.98 -6.82 -1.49
CA PHE A 40 -9.39 -6.39 -2.76
C PHE A 40 -7.95 -6.85 -2.89
N PHE A 41 -7.13 -6.62 -1.85
CA PHE A 41 -5.71 -6.97 -1.90
C PHE A 41 -5.47 -8.47 -1.84
N GLN A 42 -6.40 -9.28 -1.33
CA GLN A 42 -6.28 -10.76 -1.35
C GLN A 42 -6.57 -11.38 -2.73
N LYS A 43 -7.01 -10.60 -3.74
CA LYS A 43 -7.26 -11.13 -5.08
C LYS A 43 -5.95 -11.60 -5.72
N PRO A 44 -5.89 -12.80 -6.35
CA PRO A 44 -4.65 -13.35 -6.90
C PRO A 44 -3.89 -12.41 -7.84
N GLY A 45 -4.61 -11.73 -8.75
CA GLY A 45 -4.00 -10.76 -9.66
C GLY A 45 -3.42 -9.54 -8.96
N ILE A 46 -4.07 -9.07 -7.89
CA ILE A 46 -3.58 -7.92 -7.11
C ILE A 46 -2.38 -8.34 -6.26
N GLN A 47 -2.41 -9.52 -5.64
CA GLN A 47 -1.25 -10.07 -4.90
C GLN A 47 0.02 -10.17 -5.77
N LEU A 48 -0.12 -10.52 -7.06
CA LEU A 48 0.99 -10.52 -8.00
C LEU A 48 1.58 -9.11 -8.19
N ILE A 49 0.72 -8.09 -8.34
CA ILE A 49 1.14 -6.69 -8.47
C ILE A 49 1.81 -6.21 -7.18
N VAL A 50 1.23 -6.51 -6.02
CA VAL A 50 1.77 -6.19 -4.70
C VAL A 50 3.18 -6.74 -4.55
N LYS A 51 3.36 -8.03 -4.83
CA LYS A 51 4.65 -8.70 -4.73
C LYS A 51 5.67 -8.12 -5.71
N ARG A 52 5.27 -7.83 -6.94
CA ARG A 52 6.19 -7.29 -7.97
C ARG A 52 6.71 -5.90 -7.62
N ASN A 53 5.90 -5.09 -6.95
CA ASN A 53 6.25 -3.71 -6.57
C ASN A 53 6.74 -3.60 -5.12
N ASN A 54 6.93 -4.73 -4.41
CA ASN A 54 7.33 -4.77 -3.00
C ASN A 54 6.51 -3.80 -2.11
N LEU A 55 5.20 -3.75 -2.34
CA LEU A 55 4.34 -2.82 -1.62
C LEU A 55 4.22 -3.23 -0.16
N ARG A 56 4.49 -2.27 0.72
CA ARG A 56 4.30 -2.42 2.17
C ARG A 56 3.00 -1.76 2.59
N PHE A 57 2.29 -2.34 3.55
CA PHE A 57 0.99 -1.84 4.00
C PHE A 57 0.97 -1.49 5.47
N ILE A 58 0.22 -0.44 5.77
CA ILE A 58 -0.31 -0.17 7.10
C ILE A 58 -1.80 -0.49 7.03
N VAL A 59 -2.23 -1.54 7.71
CA VAL A 59 -3.63 -1.91 7.76
C VAL A 59 -4.25 -1.28 8.99
N TYR A 60 -5.26 -0.45 8.79
CA TYR A 60 -5.95 0.24 9.87
C TYR A 60 -7.44 -0.09 9.88
N ASN A 61 -8.06 0.05 11.04
CA ASN A 61 -9.49 -0.18 11.21
C ASN A 61 -10.22 1.14 11.46
N HIS A 62 -11.20 1.46 10.61
CA HIS A 62 -11.98 2.69 10.70
C HIS A 62 -12.80 2.79 12.00
N GLN A 63 -13.27 1.67 12.54
CA GLN A 63 -14.13 1.64 13.72
C GLN A 63 -13.32 1.90 14.99
N SER A 64 -12.19 1.20 15.14
CA SER A 64 -11.30 1.37 16.30
C SER A 64 -10.33 2.55 16.16
N LYS A 65 -10.18 3.12 14.95
CA LYS A 65 -9.21 4.17 14.61
C LYS A 65 -7.77 3.81 14.99
N ALA A 66 -7.45 2.53 14.93
CA ALA A 66 -6.13 2.00 15.27
C ALA A 66 -5.47 1.38 14.04
N ILE A 67 -4.14 1.43 14.03
CA ILE A 67 -3.33 0.58 13.15
C ILE A 67 -3.37 -0.82 13.75
N GLU A 68 -3.81 -1.80 12.96
CA GLU A 68 -3.90 -3.18 13.40
C GLU A 68 -2.66 -3.97 12.95
N GLU A 69 -2.14 -3.72 11.75
CA GLU A 69 -1.03 -4.49 11.19
C GLU A 69 -0.08 -3.65 10.33
N TRP A 70 1.18 -4.04 10.34
CA TRP A 70 2.23 -3.56 9.44
C TRP A 70 2.72 -4.74 8.60
N ILE A 71 2.52 -4.67 7.29
CA ILE A 71 2.81 -5.76 6.37
C ILE A 71 3.96 -5.34 5.47
N LYS A 72 5.00 -6.18 5.42
CA LYS A 72 6.23 -5.95 4.66
C LYS A 72 6.20 -6.65 3.32
#